data_AF-A0A956G7H0-F1
#
_entry.id   AF-A0A956G7H0-F1
#
_cell.length_a   1.000
_cell.length_b   1.000
_cell.length_c   1.000
_cell.angle_alpha   90.00
_cell.angle_beta   90.00
_cell.angle_gamma   90.00
#
_symmetry.space_group_name_H-M   'P 1'
#
loop_
_entity.id
_entity.type
_entity.pdbx_description
1 polymer ?
#
loop_
_entity_poly.entity_id
_entity_poly.type
_entity_poly.pdbx_seq_one_letter_code
_entity_poly.pdbx_strand_id
1 'polypeptide(L)'
;MLALGSRLRAWPALALLAALTLVSLGGCREPATRADCERVFERILGLELSELGYRDKALLARRRRELRRRFGDVIRRCVGRRKKRDLARCVARARSAEQLVHDCL
;
A
#
# COMPACT_ATOMS: atom_id res chain seq x y z
N MET A 1 -2.03 -36.25 7.12
CA MET A 1 -2.22 -34.85 7.57
C MET A 1 -0.90 -34.11 7.32
N LEU A 2 -0.75 -33.54 6.12
CA LEU A 2 0.53 -32.99 5.66
C LEU A 2 0.78 -31.61 6.27
N ALA A 3 1.90 -31.51 6.97
CA ALA A 3 2.52 -30.25 7.39
C ALA A 3 2.89 -29.40 6.17
N LEU A 4 2.33 -28.20 6.05
CA LEU A 4 2.88 -27.12 5.21
C LEU A 4 3.48 -26.05 6.12
N GLY A 5 4.62 -26.40 6.70
CA GLY A 5 5.60 -25.42 7.14
C GLY A 5 6.24 -24.74 5.93
N SER A 6 6.62 -23.48 6.12
CA SER A 6 7.39 -22.60 5.23
C SER A 6 6.62 -21.94 4.08
N ARG A 7 6.59 -20.59 4.08
CA ARG A 7 6.74 -19.67 2.90
C ARG A 7 6.03 -18.30 2.97
N LEU A 8 5.53 -17.80 4.11
CA LEU A 8 4.97 -16.42 4.14
C LEU A 8 6.04 -15.32 4.29
N ARG A 9 7.26 -15.58 3.81
CA ARG A 9 8.45 -14.71 3.96
C ARG A 9 8.83 -14.02 2.65
N ALA A 10 7.85 -13.76 1.77
CA ALA A 10 8.04 -13.20 0.44
C ALA A 10 6.94 -12.21 -0.01
N TRP A 11 6.22 -11.56 0.92
CA TRP A 11 4.95 -10.91 0.58
C TRP A 11 4.85 -9.40 0.31
N PRO A 12 5.89 -8.54 0.34
CA PRO A 12 5.67 -7.15 -0.09
C PRO A 12 5.50 -7.06 -1.62
N ALA A 13 6.14 -7.95 -2.38
CA ALA A 13 6.12 -7.89 -3.85
C ALA A 13 4.85 -8.49 -4.46
N LEU A 14 4.29 -9.54 -3.86
CA LEU A 14 3.08 -10.21 -4.39
C LEU A 14 1.81 -9.38 -4.17
N ALA A 15 1.70 -8.70 -3.02
CA ALA A 15 0.56 -7.83 -2.72
C ALA A 15 0.51 -6.61 -3.68
N LEU A 16 1.68 -6.04 -4.01
CA LEU A 16 1.81 -4.96 -4.99
C LEU A 16 1.49 -5.38 -6.43
N LEU A 17 1.75 -6.63 -6.81
CA LEU A 17 1.40 -7.19 -8.12
C LEU A 17 -0.09 -7.50 -8.24
N ALA A 18 -0.72 -8.00 -7.17
CA ALA A 18 -2.16 -8.25 -7.14
C ALA A 18 -2.99 -6.95 -7.18
N ALA A 19 -2.47 -5.84 -6.64
CA ALA A 19 -3.11 -4.53 -6.71
C ALA A 19 -3.22 -3.95 -8.15
N LEU A 20 -2.51 -4.51 -9.14
CA LEU A 20 -2.56 -4.02 -10.53
C LEU A 20 -3.76 -4.53 -11.32
N THR A 21 -4.47 -5.58 -10.89
CA THR A 21 -5.44 -6.29 -11.73
C THR A 21 -6.91 -5.98 -11.44
N LEU A 22 -7.26 -5.28 -10.36
CA LEU A 22 -8.66 -4.97 -10.04
C LEU A 22 -9.12 -3.59 -10.56
N VAL A 23 -9.24 -3.48 -11.88
CA VAL A 23 -10.04 -2.41 -12.52
C VAL A 23 -11.50 -2.84 -12.53
N SER A 24 -12.24 -2.50 -11.47
CA SER A 24 -13.71 -2.66 -11.41
C SER A 24 -14.41 -1.44 -12.03
N LEU A 25 -15.31 -1.74 -12.97
CA LEU A 25 -16.14 -0.79 -13.71
C LEU A 25 -17.11 -0.05 -12.77
N GLY A 26 -17.24 1.27 -12.95
CA GLY A 26 -18.26 2.10 -12.28
C GLY A 26 -17.67 3.27 -11.49
N GLY A 27 -17.86 4.48 -12.00
CA GLY A 27 -17.48 5.74 -11.35
C GLY A 27 -16.42 6.51 -12.14
N CYS A 28 -16.58 7.83 -12.21
CA CYS A 28 -15.57 8.75 -12.74
C CYS A 28 -14.27 8.56 -11.94
N ARG A 29 -13.36 7.75 -12.49
CA ARG A 29 -12.02 7.57 -11.93
C ARG A 29 -11.12 8.65 -12.52
N GLU A 30 -10.59 9.50 -11.67
CA GLU A 30 -9.63 10.54 -12.04
C GLU A 30 -8.19 9.99 -11.96
N PRO A 31 -7.23 10.58 -12.68
CA PRO A 31 -5.83 10.16 -12.58
C PRO A 31 -5.26 10.46 -11.19
N ALA A 32 -4.49 9.52 -10.64
CA ALA A 32 -3.82 9.68 -9.37
C ALA A 32 -2.68 10.71 -9.48
N THR A 33 -2.65 11.66 -8.55
CA THR A 33 -1.54 12.61 -8.43
C THR A 33 -0.37 11.98 -7.67
N ARG A 34 0.82 12.60 -7.74
CA ARG A 34 1.97 12.20 -6.92
C ARG A 34 1.63 12.18 -5.42
N ALA A 35 0.88 13.17 -4.94
CA ALA A 35 0.46 13.26 -3.55
C ALA A 35 -0.48 12.11 -3.14
N ASP A 36 -1.35 11.64 -4.05
CA ASP A 36 -2.22 10.49 -3.79
C ASP A 36 -1.42 9.20 -3.64
N CYS A 37 -0.47 8.97 -4.56
CA CYS A 37 0.39 7.80 -4.53
C CYS A 37 1.27 7.76 -3.28
N GLU A 38 1.82 8.92 -2.89
CA GLU A 38 2.59 9.04 -1.64
C GLU A 38 1.70 8.79 -0.41
N ARG A 39 0.46 9.28 -0.41
CA ARG A 39 -0.49 9.05 0.70
C ARG A 39 -0.82 7.57 0.88
N VAL A 40 -1.11 6.86 -0.22
CA VAL A 40 -1.36 5.41 -0.20
C VAL A 40 -0.13 4.67 0.34
N PHE A 41 1.04 4.97 -0.21
CA PHE A 41 2.29 4.32 0.18
C PHE A 41 2.61 4.53 1.67
N GLU A 42 2.54 5.77 2.16
CA GLU A 42 2.80 6.08 3.57
C GLU A 42 1.80 5.42 4.51
N ARG A 43 0.54 5.28 4.10
CA ARG A 43 -0.48 4.60 4.91
C ARG A 43 -0.23 3.10 4.98
N ILE A 44 0.04 2.45 3.83
CA ILE A 44 0.39 1.03 3.78
C ILE A 44 1.59 0.75 4.68
N LEU A 45 2.68 1.51 4.52
CA LEU A 45 3.87 1.35 5.36
C LEU A 45 3.59 1.57 6.84
N GLY A 46 2.77 2.57 7.17
CA GLY A 46 2.38 2.83 8.55
C GLY A 46 1.64 1.65 9.18
N LEU A 47 0.71 1.05 8.43
CA LEU A 47 -0.07 -0.11 8.88
C LEU A 47 0.83 -1.35 9.01
N GLU A 48 1.61 -1.69 7.97
CA GLU A 48 2.51 -2.85 7.99
C GLU A 48 3.56 -2.76 9.11
N LEU A 49 4.21 -1.61 9.28
CA LEU A 49 5.23 -1.46 10.32
C LEU A 49 4.61 -1.55 11.72
N SER A 50 3.40 -1.03 11.90
CA SER A 50 2.68 -1.16 13.18
C SER A 50 2.31 -2.60 13.48
N GLU A 51 1.84 -3.35 12.47
CA GLU A 51 1.54 -4.79 12.56
C GLU A 51 2.80 -5.62 12.88
N LEU A 52 3.95 -5.24 12.32
CA LEU A 52 5.26 -5.84 12.62
C LEU A 52 5.83 -5.44 14.00
N GLY A 53 5.11 -4.64 14.79
CA GLY A 53 5.52 -4.25 16.13
C GLY A 53 6.55 -3.11 16.19
N TYR A 54 6.81 -2.41 15.09
CA TYR A 54 7.61 -1.18 15.13
C TYR A 54 6.82 -0.07 15.81
N ARG A 55 7.07 0.13 17.11
CA ARG A 55 6.44 1.17 17.93
C ARG A 55 7.34 2.37 18.21
N ASP A 56 8.66 2.17 18.07
CA ASP A 56 9.64 3.23 18.23
C ASP A 56 9.57 4.22 17.06
N LYS A 57 9.35 5.50 17.39
CA LYS A 57 9.15 6.56 16.39
C LYS A 57 10.40 6.83 15.56
N ALA A 58 11.60 6.71 16.13
CA ALA A 58 12.86 6.96 15.45
C ALA A 58 13.19 5.84 14.45
N LEU A 59 13.00 4.58 14.86
CA LEU A 59 13.15 3.41 14.00
C LEU A 59 12.12 3.41 12.86
N LEU A 60 10.85 3.75 13.16
CA LEU A 60 9.81 3.93 12.14
C LEU A 60 10.20 4.98 11.12
N ALA A 61 10.66 6.15 11.56
CA ALA A 61 11.05 7.23 10.66
C ALA A 61 12.24 6.83 9.78
N ARG A 62 13.24 6.15 10.35
CA ARG A 62 14.38 5.60 9.59
C ARG A 62 13.91 4.60 8.55
N ARG A 63 13.05 3.65 8.94
CA ARG A 63 12.57 2.59 8.07
C ARG A 63 11.71 3.14 6.93
N ARG A 64 10.84 4.12 7.21
CA ARG A 64 10.09 4.83 6.16
C ARG A 64 10.98 5.50 5.14
N ARG A 65 12.03 6.21 5.57
CA ARG A 65 12.98 6.85 4.64
C ARG A 65 13.66 5.85 3.72
N GLU A 66 14.10 4.71 4.27
CA GLU A 66 14.72 3.64 3.49
C GLU A 66 13.74 3.06 2.46
N LEU A 67 12.53 2.70 2.89
CA LEU A 67 11.52 2.12 2.01
C LEU A 67 11.07 3.12 0.95
N ARG A 68 10.95 4.40 1.27
CA ARG A 68 10.57 5.43 0.29
C ARG A 68 11.60 5.60 -0.83
N ARG A 69 12.90 5.47 -0.51
CA ARG A 69 13.96 5.43 -1.52
C ARG A 69 13.85 4.17 -2.38
N ARG A 70 13.68 3.01 -1.75
CA ARG A 70 13.59 1.71 -2.44
C ARG A 70 12.37 1.59 -3.36
N PHE A 71 11.24 2.18 -2.97
CA PHE A 71 9.97 2.08 -3.68
C PHE A 71 9.60 3.37 -4.44
N GLY A 72 10.54 4.31 -4.60
CA GLY A 72 10.30 5.55 -5.35
C GLY A 72 9.76 5.30 -6.76
N ASP A 73 10.23 4.25 -7.42
CA ASP A 73 9.79 3.83 -8.76
C ASP A 73 8.34 3.34 -8.78
N VAL A 74 7.90 2.67 -7.71
CA VAL A 74 6.50 2.25 -7.55
C VAL A 74 5.60 3.48 -7.41
N ILE A 75 6.01 4.47 -6.60
CA ILE A 75 5.28 5.73 -6.45
C ILE A 75 5.18 6.44 -7.82
N ARG A 76 6.27 6.48 -8.60
CA ARG A 76 6.24 7.07 -9.96
C ARG A 76 5.28 6.34 -10.89
N ARG A 77 5.26 5.01 -10.88
CA ARG A 77 4.35 4.19 -11.71
C ARG A 77 2.88 4.25 -11.30
N CYS A 78 2.59 4.72 -10.08
CA CYS A 78 1.22 4.96 -9.62
C CYS A 78 0.63 6.26 -10.20
N VAL A 79 1.45 7.27 -10.50
CA VAL A 79 0.96 8.55 -11.04
C VAL A 79 0.26 8.32 -12.37
N GLY A 80 -0.92 8.93 -12.53
CA GLY A 80 -1.76 8.76 -13.72
C GLY A 80 -2.61 7.48 -13.73
N ARG A 81 -2.41 6.55 -12.78
CA ARG A 81 -3.33 5.41 -12.61
C ARG A 81 -4.71 5.90 -12.18
N ARG A 82 -5.75 5.17 -12.59
CA ARG A 82 -7.14 5.49 -12.23
C ARG A 82 -7.36 5.27 -10.74
N LYS A 83 -7.83 6.30 -10.01
CA LYS A 83 -8.23 6.20 -8.61
C LYS A 83 -9.72 6.49 -8.41
N LYS A 84 -10.27 6.01 -7.30
CA LYS A 84 -11.62 6.38 -6.82
C LYS A 84 -11.62 7.83 -6.33
N ARG A 85 -12.74 8.54 -6.50
CA ARG A 85 -12.87 9.96 -6.09
C ARG A 85 -12.69 10.17 -4.58
N ASP A 86 -13.03 9.18 -3.79
CA ASP A 86 -12.96 9.17 -2.33
C ASP A 86 -11.71 8.45 -1.78
N LEU A 87 -10.71 8.18 -2.63
CA LEU A 87 -9.47 7.46 -2.26
C LEU A 87 -8.88 7.96 -0.94
N ALA A 88 -8.70 9.28 -0.80
CA ALA A 88 -8.08 9.85 0.40
C ALA A 88 -8.86 9.52 1.68
N ARG A 89 -10.20 9.52 1.61
CA ARG A 89 -11.07 9.17 2.75
C ARG A 89 -10.99 7.67 3.06
N CYS A 90 -11.00 6.82 2.03
CA CYS A 90 -10.86 5.37 2.20
C CYS A 90 -9.52 5.01 2.86
N VAL A 91 -8.42 5.52 2.31
CA VAL A 91 -7.05 5.31 2.82
C VAL A 91 -6.92 5.71 4.29
N ALA A 92 -7.49 6.85 4.67
CA ALA A 92 -7.45 7.32 6.06
C ALA A 92 -8.18 6.39 7.05
N ARG A 93 -9.22 5.67 6.59
CA ARG A 93 -10.05 4.79 7.41
C ARG A 93 -9.60 3.33 7.44
N ALA A 94 -8.81 2.90 6.45
CA ALA A 94 -8.32 1.54 6.36
C ALA A 94 -7.56 1.14 7.64
N ARG A 95 -7.84 -0.07 8.16
CA ARG A 95 -7.29 -0.57 9.44
C ARG A 95 -6.13 -1.54 9.27
N SER A 96 -5.94 -2.10 8.08
CA SER A 96 -4.80 -2.92 7.69
C SER A 96 -4.35 -2.59 6.27
N ALA A 97 -3.11 -2.94 5.93
CA ALA A 97 -2.60 -2.75 4.57
C ALA A 97 -3.40 -3.56 3.54
N GLU A 98 -3.80 -4.78 3.93
CA GLU A 98 -4.64 -5.66 3.12
C GLU A 98 -6.01 -5.02 2.81
N GLN A 99 -6.69 -4.49 3.84
CA GLN A 99 -7.96 -3.80 3.65
C GLN A 99 -7.80 -2.60 2.72
N LEU A 100 -6.74 -1.80 2.87
CA LEU A 100 -6.50 -0.64 2.02
C LEU A 100 -6.38 -1.06 0.55
N VAL A 101 -5.61 -2.11 0.27
CA VAL A 101 -5.41 -2.61 -1.10
C VAL A 101 -6.70 -3.13 -1.71
N HIS A 102 -7.52 -3.86 -0.95
CA HIS A 102 -8.78 -4.42 -1.45
C HIS A 102 -9.91 -3.39 -1.59
N ASP A 103 -10.08 -2.52 -0.60
CA ASP A 103 -11.25 -1.65 -0.53
C ASP A 103 -11.02 -0.30 -1.23
N CYS A 104 -9.78 0.22 -1.22
CA CYS A 104 -9.49 1.58 -1.66
C CYS A 104 -8.91 1.69 -3.07
N LEU A 105 -8.14 0.69 -3.51
CA LEU A 105 -7.51 0.66 -4.83
C LEU A 105 -8.43 -0.01 -5.87
#